data_AF-A0A401PWW1-F1
#
_entry.id   AF-A0A401PWW1-F1
#
_cell.length_a   1.000
_cell.length_b   1.000
_cell.length_c   1.000
_cell.angle_alpha   90.00
_cell.angle_beta   90.00
_cell.angle_gamma   90.00
#
_symmetry.space_group_name_H-M   'P 1'
#
loop_
_entity.id
_entity.type
_entity.pdbx_description
1 polymer ?
#
loop_
_entity_poly.entity_id
_entity_poly.type
_entity_poly.pdbx_seq_one_letter_code
_entity_poly.pdbx_strand_id
1 'polypeptide(L)'
;MLHPASDQEFLYKDGKDGPSIRRRWKLLGGLFFASLVAAYLGLVGYFAVYRDFFPDRGFKVDGSFSPGGDLLDYLLQHGMIDRKDGLLVTWHHAANSKSQMEKALKGSAMVLEADVNIEGLNTPNETGTPIMAHPPDVYSDNTLQEWLDAVIQSKKGIKLDFKSIHAVNPSLDILVKKYNEVSFNRPVWLNA
;
A
#
# COMPACT_ATOMS: atom_id res chain seq x y z
N MET A 1 12.10 46.60 71.28
CA MET A 1 12.27 46.20 72.69
C MET A 1 11.51 44.89 72.87
N LEU A 2 12.25 43.79 72.98
CA LEU A 2 11.73 42.44 73.27
C LEU A 2 11.34 42.36 74.76
N HIS A 3 10.20 41.74 75.09
CA HIS A 3 10.07 40.58 76.00
C HIS A 3 8.61 40.38 76.49
N PRO A 4 8.24 39.17 76.96
CA PRO A 4 7.01 38.49 76.57
C PRO A 4 6.17 38.01 77.79
N ALA A 5 5.14 37.23 77.48
CA ALA A 5 4.53 36.15 78.26
C ALA A 5 3.78 36.49 79.57
N SER A 6 2.50 36.10 79.61
CA SER A 6 2.10 34.98 80.49
C SER A 6 0.80 34.34 80.01
N ASP A 7 0.88 33.03 79.83
CA ASP A 7 -0.20 32.10 79.55
C ASP A 7 -1.35 32.17 80.56
N GLN A 8 -2.57 31.83 80.14
CA GLN A 8 -3.37 30.80 80.82
C GLN A 8 -4.37 30.14 79.85
N GLU A 9 -4.32 28.82 79.89
CA GLU A 9 -5.09 27.83 79.14
C GLU A 9 -6.61 27.98 79.32
N PHE A 10 -7.36 27.65 78.26
CA PHE A 10 -8.60 26.91 78.46
C PHE A 10 -8.59 25.63 77.63
N LEU A 11 -8.40 24.57 78.40
CA LEU A 11 -8.44 23.14 78.18
C LEU A 11 -9.60 22.59 77.33
N TYR A 12 -9.28 21.46 76.64
CA TYR A 12 -10.12 20.27 76.33
C TYR A 12 -11.06 20.35 75.09
N LYS A 13 -11.11 19.42 74.11
CA LYS A 13 -10.83 17.95 74.00
C LYS A 13 -10.41 17.58 72.56
N ASP A 14 -9.36 16.79 72.36
CA ASP A 14 -9.31 15.32 72.17
C ASP A 14 -10.16 14.76 71.00
N GLY A 15 -9.49 14.12 70.03
CA GLY A 15 -10.11 13.59 68.82
C GLY A 15 -9.17 12.98 67.79
N LYS A 16 -8.35 12.01 68.23
CA LYS A 16 -7.74 10.89 67.47
C LYS A 16 -7.53 11.05 65.95
N ASP A 17 -6.27 11.00 65.54
CA ASP A 17 -5.85 10.67 64.17
C ASP A 17 -6.55 9.39 63.67
N GLY A 18 -7.59 9.56 62.86
CA GLY A 18 -8.34 8.46 62.25
C GLY A 18 -7.61 7.91 61.02
N PRO A 19 -7.38 6.57 60.93
CA PRO A 19 -6.81 5.97 59.74
C PRO A 19 -7.91 5.81 58.67
N SER A 20 -8.27 6.85 57.93
CA SER A 20 -9.33 6.68 56.92
C SER A 20 -9.23 7.48 55.61
N ILE A 21 -8.41 8.53 55.52
CA ILE A 21 -8.34 9.33 54.28
C ILE A 21 -7.17 8.87 53.40
N ARG A 22 -5.95 8.76 53.94
CA ARG A 22 -4.76 8.40 53.15
C ARG A 22 -4.80 6.98 52.55
N ARG A 23 -5.51 6.03 53.15
CA ARG A 23 -5.65 4.66 52.60
C ARG A 23 -6.61 4.60 51.41
N ARG A 24 -7.69 5.39 51.41
CA ARG A 24 -8.69 5.41 50.33
C ARG A 24 -8.12 5.95 49.00
N TRP A 25 -7.29 6.98 49.04
CA TRP A 25 -6.64 7.52 47.83
C TRP A 25 -5.58 6.58 47.23
N LYS A 26 -4.87 5.81 48.08
CA LYS A 26 -3.93 4.78 47.60
C LYS A 26 -4.63 3.60 46.92
N LEU A 27 -5.81 3.20 47.42
CA LEU A 27 -6.61 2.11 46.83
C LEU A 27 -7.26 2.55 45.51
N LEU A 28 -7.79 3.77 45.42
CA LEU A 28 -8.40 4.31 44.20
C LEU A 28 -7.37 4.55 43.08
N GLY A 29 -6.17 5.04 43.40
CA GLY A 29 -5.08 5.19 42.43
C GLY A 29 -4.51 3.85 41.93
N GLY A 30 -4.42 2.85 42.80
CA GLY A 30 -3.98 1.50 42.43
C GLY A 30 -4.97 0.77 41.51
N LEU A 31 -6.28 0.93 41.73
CA LEU A 31 -7.33 0.38 40.88
C LEU A 31 -7.34 1.01 39.49
N PHE A 32 -7.13 2.33 39.39
CA PHE A 32 -7.03 3.02 38.10
C PHE A 32 -5.80 2.54 37.31
N PHE A 33 -4.65 2.42 37.98
CA PHE A 33 -3.42 1.91 37.35
C PHE A 33 -3.57 0.45 36.88
N ALA A 34 -4.17 -0.42 37.69
CA ALA A 34 -4.43 -1.81 37.31
C ALA A 34 -5.37 -1.91 36.10
N SER A 35 -6.39 -1.05 36.01
CA SER A 35 -7.31 -1.02 34.87
C SER A 35 -6.63 -0.56 33.57
N LEU A 36 -5.73 0.43 33.66
CA LEU A 36 -4.95 0.91 32.51
C LEU A 36 -3.96 -0.14 32.01
N VAL A 37 -3.30 -0.85 32.94
CA VAL A 37 -2.39 -1.96 32.59
C VAL A 37 -3.17 -3.11 31.93
N ALA A 38 -4.33 -3.49 32.47
CA ALA A 38 -5.16 -4.54 31.87
C ALA A 38 -5.68 -4.16 30.47
N ALA A 39 -6.11 -2.90 30.28
CA ALA A 39 -6.53 -2.39 28.97
C ALA A 39 -5.36 -2.37 27.97
N TYR A 40 -4.17 -1.96 28.41
CA TYR A 40 -2.98 -1.97 27.57
C TYR A 40 -2.57 -3.40 27.18
N LEU A 41 -2.55 -4.34 28.13
CA LEU A 41 -2.24 -5.74 27.85
C LEU A 41 -3.28 -6.39 26.92
N GLY A 42 -4.56 -6.05 27.10
CA GLY A 42 -5.64 -6.48 26.19
C GLY A 42 -5.48 -5.91 24.79
N LEU A 43 -5.11 -4.63 24.66
CA LEU A 43 -4.85 -3.98 23.38
C LEU A 43 -3.63 -4.62 22.67
N VAL A 44 -2.52 -4.81 23.39
CA VAL A 44 -1.32 -5.46 22.86
C VAL A 44 -1.60 -6.91 22.45
N GLY A 45 -2.32 -7.66 23.29
CA GLY A 45 -2.75 -9.02 22.98
C GLY A 45 -3.68 -9.08 21.77
N TYR A 46 -4.64 -8.15 21.68
CA TYR A 46 -5.52 -8.00 20.52
C TYR A 46 -4.73 -7.71 19.26
N PHE A 47 -3.78 -6.76 19.27
CA PHE A 47 -2.93 -6.49 18.10
C PHE A 47 -2.03 -7.66 17.73
N ALA A 48 -1.49 -8.40 18.72
CA ALA A 48 -0.68 -9.59 18.45
C ALA A 48 -1.50 -10.69 17.78
N VAL A 49 -2.69 -11.00 18.32
CA VAL A 49 -3.62 -11.99 17.74
C VAL A 49 -4.19 -11.51 16.39
N TYR A 50 -4.52 -10.22 16.26
CA TYR A 50 -5.03 -9.63 15.03
C TYR A 50 -3.98 -9.68 13.92
N ARG A 51 -2.70 -9.44 14.24
CA ARG A 51 -1.58 -9.60 13.29
C ARG A 51 -1.34 -11.06 12.89
N ASP A 52 -1.59 -12.01 13.79
CA ASP A 52 -1.43 -13.44 13.48
C ASP A 52 -2.64 -13.99 12.67
N PHE A 53 -3.84 -13.42 12.87
CA PHE A 53 -5.08 -13.84 12.19
C PHE A 53 -5.33 -13.13 10.86
N PHE A 54 -4.93 -11.87 10.77
CA PHE A 54 -4.73 -11.14 9.52
C PHE A 54 -3.23 -10.98 9.36
N PRO A 55 -2.51 -12.04 8.94
CA PRO A 55 -1.12 -11.86 8.55
C PRO A 55 -1.13 -10.73 7.54
N ASP A 56 -0.26 -9.73 7.74
CA ASP A 56 0.22 -8.95 6.62
C ASP A 56 0.49 -10.00 5.55
N ARG A 57 -0.21 -9.93 4.41
CA ARG A 57 0.20 -10.66 3.22
C ARG A 57 1.49 -10.01 2.73
N GLY A 58 2.50 -9.96 3.60
CA GLY A 58 3.90 -9.83 3.28
C GLY A 58 4.23 -11.08 2.49
N PHE A 59 3.92 -11.00 1.20
CA PHE A 59 4.39 -11.91 0.19
C PHE A 59 5.90 -11.97 0.38
N LYS A 60 6.42 -13.14 0.79
CA LYS A 60 7.84 -13.41 0.63
C LYS A 60 8.09 -13.39 -0.87
N VAL A 61 8.60 -12.28 -1.37
CA VAL A 61 9.09 -12.16 -2.75
C VAL A 61 10.37 -12.99 -2.83
N ASP A 62 10.23 -14.31 -2.82
CA ASP A 62 11.30 -15.22 -3.22
C ASP A 62 11.33 -15.18 -4.77
N GLY A 63 11.83 -14.07 -5.32
CA GLY A 63 11.94 -13.87 -6.76
C GLY A 63 11.91 -12.40 -7.14
N SER A 64 13.08 -11.83 -7.43
CA SER A 64 13.18 -10.51 -8.07
C SER A 64 12.44 -10.54 -9.42
N PHE A 65 11.48 -9.62 -9.62
CA PHE A 65 10.93 -9.36 -10.95
C PHE A 65 12.04 -8.85 -11.87
N SER A 66 12.34 -9.58 -12.94
CA SER A 66 13.25 -9.11 -13.98
C SER A 66 12.43 -8.68 -15.20
N PRO A 67 12.47 -7.41 -15.63
CA PRO A 67 11.80 -6.97 -16.86
C PRO A 67 12.58 -7.41 -18.12
N GLY A 68 13.44 -8.43 -18.05
CA GLY A 68 14.21 -8.90 -19.20
C GLY A 68 15.19 -7.93 -19.83
N GLY A 69 15.54 -6.84 -19.13
CA GLY A 69 16.61 -5.92 -19.50
C GLY A 69 16.14 -4.61 -20.12
N ASP A 70 17.02 -3.98 -20.90
CA ASP A 70 16.78 -2.70 -21.56
C ASP A 70 15.83 -2.83 -22.77
N LEU A 71 14.97 -1.83 -22.96
CA LEU A 71 13.98 -1.83 -24.04
C LEU A 71 14.64 -1.81 -25.43
N LEU A 72 15.67 -0.98 -25.64
CA LEU A 72 16.32 -0.87 -26.94
C LEU A 72 17.11 -2.14 -27.26
N ASP A 73 17.75 -2.77 -26.27
CA ASP A 73 18.35 -4.09 -26.41
C ASP A 73 17.33 -5.14 -26.86
N TYR A 74 16.18 -5.22 -26.18
CA TYR A 74 15.13 -6.15 -26.53
C TYR A 74 14.64 -5.93 -27.97
N LEU A 75 14.34 -4.68 -28.35
CA LEU A 75 13.85 -4.36 -29.69
C LEU A 75 14.89 -4.67 -30.77
N LEU A 76 16.17 -4.40 -30.51
CA LEU A 76 17.27 -4.70 -31.42
C LEU A 76 17.45 -6.22 -31.60
N GLN A 77 17.46 -6.99 -30.51
CA GLN A 77 17.58 -8.46 -30.55
C GLN A 77 16.42 -9.12 -31.33
N HIS A 78 15.25 -8.50 -31.33
CA HIS A 78 14.07 -8.97 -32.07
C HIS A 78 13.97 -8.41 -33.49
N GLY A 79 14.96 -7.63 -33.95
CA GLY A 79 14.99 -7.05 -35.29
C GLY A 79 13.92 -5.99 -35.54
N MET A 80 13.37 -5.38 -34.48
CA MET A 80 12.37 -4.31 -34.60
C MET A 80 13.02 -2.95 -34.88
N ILE A 81 14.26 -2.76 -34.44
CA ILE A 81 15.10 -1.59 -34.73
C ILE A 81 16.46 -2.06 -35.23
N ASP A 82 17.16 -1.24 -36.02
CA ASP A 82 18.46 -1.58 -36.61
C ASP A 82 19.67 -1.09 -35.79
N ARG A 83 19.43 -0.22 -34.81
CA ARG A 83 20.42 0.32 -33.87
C ARG A 83 19.72 0.79 -32.60
N LYS A 84 20.49 0.97 -31.52
CA LYS A 84 19.97 1.50 -30.24
C LYS A 84 19.66 3.00 -30.34
N ASP A 85 18.52 3.32 -30.90
CA ASP A 85 18.04 4.69 -31.09
C ASP A 85 16.55 4.76 -30.71
N GLY A 86 16.25 5.51 -29.64
CA GLY A 86 14.88 5.65 -29.13
C GLY A 86 13.92 6.29 -30.13
N LEU A 87 14.44 7.06 -31.11
CA LEU A 87 13.62 7.66 -32.17
C LEU A 87 13.03 6.64 -33.15
N LEU A 88 13.57 5.42 -33.17
CA LEU A 88 13.05 4.32 -33.99
C LEU A 88 11.89 3.59 -33.33
N VAL A 89 11.68 3.78 -32.02
CA VAL A 89 10.65 3.07 -31.26
C VAL A 89 9.29 3.67 -31.55
N THR A 90 8.37 2.84 -32.03
CA THR A 90 6.98 3.23 -32.27
C THR A 90 6.07 2.77 -31.14
N TRP A 91 5.14 3.65 -30.75
CA TRP A 91 4.29 3.49 -29.58
C TRP A 91 2.82 3.49 -29.98
N HIS A 92 2.03 2.57 -29.42
CA HIS A 92 0.58 2.70 -29.40
C HIS A 92 0.18 3.27 -28.04
N HIS A 93 -0.31 4.51 -28.04
CA HIS A 93 -0.76 5.23 -26.85
C HIS A 93 -2.16 4.77 -26.40
N ALA A 94 -2.39 4.73 -25.09
CA ALA A 94 -3.69 4.57 -24.44
C ALA A 94 -4.47 3.33 -24.91
N ALA A 95 -3.82 2.15 -24.84
CA ALA A 95 -4.45 0.87 -25.14
C ALA A 95 -5.33 0.38 -23.97
N ASN A 96 -6.28 1.22 -23.54
CA ASN A 96 -6.91 1.10 -22.23
C ASN A 96 -8.08 0.10 -22.20
N SER A 97 -8.90 0.03 -23.25
CA SER A 97 -9.98 -0.96 -23.33
C SER A 97 -9.52 -2.27 -23.99
N LYS A 98 -10.31 -3.35 -23.84
CA LYS A 98 -10.05 -4.61 -24.56
C LYS A 98 -9.97 -4.39 -26.07
N SER A 99 -10.89 -3.61 -26.62
CA SER A 99 -10.90 -3.26 -28.05
C SER A 99 -9.66 -2.47 -28.49
N GLN A 100 -9.25 -1.47 -27.71
CA GLN A 100 -8.05 -0.67 -28.01
C GLN A 100 -6.79 -1.52 -27.94
N MET A 101 -6.66 -2.37 -26.91
CA MET A 101 -5.58 -3.33 -26.76
C MET A 101 -5.50 -4.30 -27.94
N GLU A 102 -6.62 -4.91 -28.34
CA GLU A 102 -6.65 -5.81 -29.50
C GLU A 102 -6.21 -5.12 -30.80
N LYS A 103 -6.67 -3.88 -31.00
CA LYS A 103 -6.25 -3.06 -32.15
C LYS A 103 -4.73 -2.79 -32.11
N ALA A 104 -4.20 -2.45 -30.94
CA ALA A 104 -2.78 -2.20 -30.74
C ALA A 104 -1.94 -3.46 -30.98
N LEU A 105 -2.41 -4.63 -30.54
CA LEU A 105 -1.76 -5.92 -30.74
C LEU A 105 -1.69 -6.30 -32.23
N LYS A 106 -2.75 -6.01 -33.00
CA LYS A 106 -2.81 -6.25 -34.45
C LYS A 106 -2.02 -5.21 -35.27
N GLY A 107 -1.72 -4.05 -34.69
CA GLY A 107 -0.99 -2.96 -35.34
C GLY A 107 0.53 -3.19 -35.42
N SER A 108 1.24 -2.27 -36.08
CA SER A 108 2.70 -2.31 -36.25
C SER A 108 3.50 -1.70 -35.11
N ALA A 109 2.85 -1.06 -34.12
CA ALA A 109 3.55 -0.45 -32.99
C ALA A 109 4.38 -1.49 -32.22
N MET A 110 5.60 -1.10 -31.84
CA MET A 110 6.55 -1.96 -31.14
C MET A 110 6.25 -2.05 -29.63
N VAL A 111 5.77 -0.95 -29.04
CA VAL A 111 5.46 -0.85 -27.62
C VAL A 111 4.00 -0.47 -27.43
N LEU A 112 3.32 -1.18 -26.54
CA LEU A 112 1.99 -0.84 -26.09
C LEU A 112 2.09 -0.08 -24.78
N GLU A 113 1.42 1.06 -24.76
CA GLU A 113 1.27 1.86 -23.58
C GLU A 113 -0.20 1.86 -23.15
N ALA A 114 -0.42 1.77 -21.84
CA ALA A 114 -1.74 1.89 -21.27
C ALA A 114 -1.68 2.57 -19.89
N ASP A 115 -2.75 3.30 -19.60
CA ASP A 115 -2.91 4.07 -18.38
C ASP A 115 -3.44 3.17 -17.27
N VAL A 116 -2.84 3.21 -16.08
CA VAL A 116 -3.24 2.35 -14.96
C VAL A 116 -3.87 3.18 -13.85
N ASN A 117 -5.07 2.79 -13.43
CA ASN A 117 -5.81 3.41 -12.33
C ASN A 117 -6.46 2.36 -11.43
N ILE A 118 -7.09 2.78 -10.33
CA ILE A 118 -7.91 1.92 -9.49
C ILE A 118 -9.37 1.96 -9.95
N GLU A 119 -10.00 0.80 -10.04
CA GLU A 119 -11.42 0.68 -10.34
C GLU A 119 -12.27 1.39 -9.28
N GLY A 120 -13.12 2.29 -9.75
CA GLY A 120 -13.99 3.11 -8.92
C GLY A 120 -13.24 4.12 -8.06
N LEU A 121 -12.00 4.51 -8.40
CA LEU A 121 -11.20 5.46 -7.60
C LEU A 121 -12.02 6.70 -7.20
N ASN A 122 -12.01 7.03 -5.90
CA ASN A 122 -12.76 8.14 -5.31
C ASN A 122 -14.29 8.03 -5.43
N THR A 123 -14.83 6.82 -5.63
CA THR A 123 -16.28 6.55 -5.63
C THR A 123 -16.64 5.60 -4.48
N PRO A 124 -17.92 5.50 -4.10
CA PRO A 124 -18.37 4.49 -3.14
C PRO A 124 -18.12 3.03 -3.59
N ASN A 125 -17.83 2.80 -4.87
CA ASN A 125 -17.62 1.47 -5.45
C ASN A 125 -16.12 1.18 -5.72
N GLU A 126 -15.20 1.85 -5.05
CA GLU A 126 -13.76 1.59 -5.20
C GLU A 126 -13.39 0.16 -4.77
N THR A 127 -12.68 -0.60 -5.61
CA THR A 127 -12.38 -2.02 -5.34
C THR A 127 -10.90 -2.31 -5.06
N GLY A 128 -10.00 -1.34 -5.28
CA GLY A 128 -8.56 -1.54 -5.21
C GLY A 128 -7.95 -2.33 -6.37
N THR A 129 -8.77 -2.73 -7.36
CA THR A 129 -8.33 -3.47 -8.55
C THR A 129 -7.68 -2.53 -9.55
N PRO A 130 -6.42 -2.78 -9.98
CA PRO A 130 -5.83 -2.03 -11.07
C PRO A 130 -6.53 -2.33 -12.40
N ILE A 131 -6.97 -1.26 -13.05
CA ILE A 131 -7.62 -1.28 -14.35
C ILE A 131 -6.90 -0.37 -15.33
N MET A 132 -7.12 -0.64 -16.60
CA MET A 132 -6.60 0.17 -17.67
C MET A 132 -7.52 1.37 -17.93
N ALA A 133 -7.21 2.53 -17.35
CA ALA A 133 -8.06 3.71 -17.42
C ALA A 133 -7.26 5.02 -17.26
N HIS A 134 -7.62 6.02 -18.05
CA HIS A 134 -7.13 7.40 -17.93
C HIS A 134 -8.24 8.28 -17.34
N PRO A 135 -7.97 9.18 -16.37
CA PRO A 135 -8.97 10.14 -15.90
C PRO A 135 -9.63 10.92 -17.06
N PRO A 136 -10.95 11.20 -17.00
CA PRO A 136 -11.82 11.03 -15.84
C PRO A 136 -12.36 9.62 -15.66
N ASP A 137 -12.01 8.67 -16.53
CA ASP A 137 -12.51 7.30 -16.42
C ASP A 137 -11.91 6.60 -15.19
N VAL A 138 -12.80 6.04 -14.37
CA VAL A 138 -12.47 5.22 -13.20
C VAL A 138 -13.02 3.80 -13.33
N TYR A 139 -13.54 3.44 -14.49
CA TYR A 139 -13.98 2.09 -14.82
C TYR A 139 -13.45 1.72 -16.20
N SER A 140 -13.18 0.43 -16.43
CA SER A 140 -12.71 -0.10 -17.70
C SER A 140 -13.21 -1.52 -17.88
N ASP A 141 -13.36 -1.95 -19.13
CA ASP A 141 -13.65 -3.35 -19.47
C ASP A 141 -12.41 -4.24 -19.40
N ASN A 142 -11.25 -3.67 -19.04
CA ASN A 142 -9.95 -4.32 -19.05
C ASN A 142 -9.19 -4.06 -17.74
N THR A 143 -9.05 -5.10 -16.93
CA THR A 143 -8.15 -5.07 -15.76
C THR A 143 -6.68 -5.10 -16.21
N LEU A 144 -5.75 -4.67 -15.35
CA LEU A 144 -4.33 -4.83 -15.62
C LEU A 144 -3.94 -6.30 -15.84
N GLN A 145 -4.55 -7.21 -15.09
CA GLN A 145 -4.26 -8.63 -15.22
C GLN A 145 -4.66 -9.16 -16.61
N GLU A 146 -5.89 -8.87 -17.07
CA GLU A 146 -6.36 -9.28 -18.39
C GLU A 146 -5.53 -8.63 -19.51
N TRP A 147 -5.17 -7.36 -19.34
CA TRP A 147 -4.34 -6.64 -20.30
C TRP A 147 -2.96 -7.30 -20.43
N LEU A 148 -2.31 -7.61 -19.29
CA LEU A 148 -1.03 -8.31 -19.29
C LEU A 148 -1.16 -9.69 -19.92
N ASP A 149 -2.19 -10.47 -19.56
CA ASP A 149 -2.42 -11.81 -20.11
C ASP A 149 -2.49 -11.83 -21.64
N ALA A 150 -3.05 -10.79 -22.25
CA ALA A 150 -3.09 -10.64 -23.70
C ALA A 150 -1.74 -10.14 -24.26
N VAL A 151 -1.17 -9.07 -23.68
CA VAL A 151 0.03 -8.43 -24.24
C VAL A 151 1.26 -9.33 -24.15
N ILE A 152 1.38 -10.13 -23.09
CA ILE A 152 2.49 -11.08 -22.93
C ILE A 152 2.47 -12.22 -23.97
N GLN A 153 1.37 -12.44 -24.68
CA GLN A 153 1.33 -13.41 -25.78
C GLN A 153 1.96 -12.86 -27.07
N SER A 154 2.24 -11.56 -27.14
CA SER A 154 2.93 -10.91 -28.25
C SER A 154 4.43 -10.75 -27.99
N LYS A 155 5.16 -10.10 -28.91
CA LYS A 155 6.55 -9.63 -28.70
C LYS A 155 6.64 -8.13 -28.39
N LYS A 156 5.50 -7.47 -28.10
CA LYS A 156 5.47 -6.03 -27.91
C LYS A 156 6.04 -5.67 -26.54
N GLY A 157 6.76 -4.55 -26.49
CA GLY A 157 7.16 -3.93 -25.22
C GLY A 157 5.94 -3.40 -24.47
N ILE A 158 6.10 -3.19 -23.16
CA ILE A 158 5.05 -2.71 -22.28
C ILE A 158 5.48 -1.39 -21.62
N LYS A 159 4.60 -0.39 -21.64
CA LYS A 159 4.67 0.78 -20.76
C LYS A 159 3.37 0.90 -19.97
N LEU A 160 3.49 0.97 -18.65
CA LEU A 160 2.38 1.21 -17.74
C LEU A 160 2.50 2.65 -17.24
N ASP A 161 1.48 3.47 -17.55
CA ASP A 161 1.42 4.88 -17.14
C ASP A 161 0.43 5.05 -15.99
N PHE A 162 0.94 5.05 -14.75
CA PHE A 162 0.13 5.14 -13.54
C PHE A 162 -0.48 6.53 -13.37
N LYS A 163 -1.81 6.58 -13.27
CA LYS A 163 -2.57 7.81 -13.01
C LYS A 163 -2.92 8.02 -11.55
N SER A 164 -2.60 7.03 -10.71
CA SER A 164 -2.79 7.07 -9.28
C SER A 164 -1.72 6.25 -8.57
N ILE A 165 -1.12 6.83 -7.53
CA ILE A 165 -0.17 6.13 -6.66
C ILE A 165 -0.81 4.90 -5.98
N HIS A 166 -2.13 4.91 -5.79
CA HIS A 166 -2.88 3.78 -5.23
C HIS A 166 -2.82 2.53 -6.12
N ALA A 167 -2.59 2.70 -7.43
CA ALA A 167 -2.51 1.59 -8.37
C ALA A 167 -1.11 0.95 -8.42
N VAL A 168 -0.05 1.62 -7.94
CA VAL A 168 1.33 1.15 -8.09
C VAL A 168 1.57 -0.18 -7.38
N ASN A 169 1.35 -0.25 -6.05
CA ASN A 169 1.63 -1.47 -5.29
C ASN A 169 0.81 -2.68 -5.77
N PRO A 170 -0.53 -2.60 -5.93
CA PRO A 170 -1.30 -3.73 -6.41
C PRO A 170 -0.90 -4.17 -7.84
N SER A 171 -0.41 -3.24 -8.67
CA SER A 171 0.09 -3.57 -10.02
C SER A 171 1.44 -4.28 -9.99
N LEU A 172 2.33 -3.88 -9.08
CA LEU A 172 3.60 -4.58 -8.86
C LEU A 172 3.36 -6.01 -8.36
N ASP A 173 2.39 -6.22 -7.48
CA ASP A 173 1.98 -7.56 -7.03
C ASP A 173 1.52 -8.43 -8.22
N ILE A 174 0.71 -7.85 -9.13
CA ILE A 174 0.26 -8.53 -10.36
C ILE A 174 1.46 -8.87 -11.26
N LEU A 175 2.40 -7.94 -11.45
CA LEU A 175 3.58 -8.15 -12.29
C LEU A 175 4.49 -9.27 -11.73
N VAL A 176 4.76 -9.27 -10.42
CA VAL A 176 5.55 -10.32 -9.74
C VAL A 176 4.86 -11.67 -9.88
N LYS A 177 3.55 -11.73 -9.60
CA LYS A 177 2.76 -12.95 -9.75
C LYS A 177 2.84 -13.48 -11.18
N LYS A 178 2.61 -12.61 -12.17
CA LYS A 178 2.64 -13.00 -13.58
C LYS A 178 4.02 -13.46 -14.04
N TYR A 179 5.07 -12.78 -13.59
CA TYR A 179 6.44 -13.21 -13.85
C TYR A 179 6.72 -14.60 -13.29
N ASN A 180 6.27 -14.89 -12.06
CA ASN A 180 6.44 -16.21 -11.47
C ASN A 180 5.59 -17.29 -12.16
N GLU A 181 4.43 -16.94 -12.73
CA GLU A 181 3.54 -17.87 -13.44
C GLU A 181 4.07 -18.29 -14.82
N VAL A 182 4.57 -17.33 -15.61
CA VAL A 182 4.92 -17.58 -17.02
C VAL A 182 6.36 -17.24 -17.38
N SER A 183 7.17 -16.78 -16.42
CA SER A 183 8.58 -16.39 -16.61
C SER A 183 8.77 -15.46 -17.80
N PHE A 184 7.87 -14.49 -17.98
CA PHE A 184 7.94 -13.60 -19.13
C PHE A 184 9.17 -12.67 -18.99
N ASN A 185 10.05 -12.71 -19.98
CA ASN A 185 11.31 -11.98 -19.97
C ASN A 185 11.24 -10.85 -21.01
N ARG A 186 10.46 -9.80 -20.72
CA ARG A 186 10.29 -8.65 -21.61
C ARG A 186 10.30 -7.32 -20.87
N PRO A 187 10.79 -6.23 -21.50
CA PRO A 187 10.80 -4.90 -20.91
C PRO A 187 9.41 -4.42 -20.51
N VAL A 188 9.32 -4.00 -19.24
CA VAL A 188 8.17 -3.28 -18.68
C VAL A 188 8.68 -1.94 -18.17
N TRP A 189 8.23 -0.85 -18.78
CA TRP A 189 8.51 0.50 -18.31
C TRP A 189 7.36 0.99 -17.43
N LEU A 190 7.68 1.37 -16.19
CA LEU A 190 6.74 1.99 -15.26
C LEU A 190 6.94 3.51 -15.29
N ASN A 191 5.86 4.26 -15.52
CA ASN A 191 5.80 5.71 -15.34
C ASN A 191 4.77 6.01 -14.25
N ALA A 192 5.18 6.60 -13.13
CA ALA A 192 4.32 6.81 -11.96
C ALA A 192 4.58 8.15 -11.29
#